data_AF-A0A0F8V188-F1
#
_entry.id   AF-A0A0F8V188-F1
#
_cell.length_a   1.000
_cell.length_b   1.000
_cell.length_c   1.000
_cell.angle_alpha   90.00
_cell.angle_beta   90.00
_cell.angle_gamma   90.00
#
_symmetry.space_group_name_H-M   'P 1'
#
loop_
_entity.id
_entity.type
_entity.pdbx_description
1 polymer ?
#
loop_
_entity_poly.entity_id
_entity_poly.type
_entity_poly.pdbx_seq_one_letter_code
_entity_poly.pdbx_strand_id
1 'polypeptide(L)'
;MGTEEISDFEKQRLANIAERDALLKKLSLDAQSAGLFPPKMPRGVSGDQTKPKKKAAPKKVKKEEVEAPLPRRTSSRLRGIKADSEIAKRKADEEYELAQQAERAKRVRKSDAFSFNDIFVSGQKLSADALIGVDVVTKGFAVPNQRTFGEEDIKSTKDSDLKALRKEMSGLQLWEAWEPNRIKLTPERVYSMTFHPSEAKPLIFAGDKMGHLGILDASQEKPISAIKSEDEDENDGDGDDDPDPVLVTLKPHTRTISSMTIHPSTPTKLYTTSYDSSIRETDLEKTTSVEKYAPASTSEDIPISGIDMAAEDPHTLYWTTLDGEFGRYDMRTKRQESVSTWQLSEKKIGGFSLYQTHPHYFATASLDRTMRLWDLRKLSRSNPVPIGAHQSRLSVSHAAFNAAGQIATSSYDDTLKIYDFSTKGIAAWTPGHNLDETQMTPETVVRHNCQTGRW
;
A
#
# COMPACT_ATOMS: atom_id res chain seq x y z
N MET A 1 15.41 -18.31 67.55
CA MET A 1 16.29 -18.14 66.38
C MET A 1 16.10 -19.36 65.51
N GLY A 2 15.31 -19.26 64.45
CA GLY A 2 15.10 -20.35 63.49
C GLY A 2 15.94 -20.07 62.25
N THR A 3 16.91 -20.94 61.96
CA THR A 3 17.69 -20.93 60.72
C THR A 3 16.78 -21.38 59.57
N GLU A 4 16.44 -20.46 58.66
CA GLU A 4 15.72 -20.81 57.43
C GLU A 4 16.62 -21.71 56.56
N GLU A 5 16.25 -22.99 56.48
CA GLU A 5 16.91 -23.92 55.57
C GLU A 5 16.60 -23.51 54.13
N ILE A 6 17.66 -23.21 53.38
CA ILE A 6 17.59 -22.83 51.98
C ILE A 6 16.94 -23.99 51.19
N SER A 7 15.85 -23.67 50.48
CA SER A 7 15.12 -24.60 49.62
C SER A 7 16.07 -25.30 48.63
N ASP A 8 15.84 -26.59 48.37
CA ASP A 8 16.69 -27.38 47.47
C ASP A 8 16.74 -26.80 46.05
N PHE A 9 15.70 -26.06 45.64
CA PHE A 9 15.70 -25.30 44.39
C PHE A 9 16.73 -24.17 44.39
N GLU A 10 16.90 -23.48 45.52
CA GLU A 10 17.83 -22.37 45.65
C GLU A 10 19.28 -22.87 45.79
N LYS A 11 19.49 -24.03 46.42
CA LYS A 11 20.79 -24.74 46.38
C LYS A 11 21.16 -25.12 44.95
N GLN A 12 20.23 -25.68 44.17
CA GLN A 12 20.48 -26.08 42.79
C GLN A 12 20.73 -24.87 41.88
N ARG A 13 19.98 -23.78 42.08
CA ARG A 13 20.21 -22.51 41.37
C ARG A 13 21.60 -21.93 41.67
N LEU A 14 22.04 -21.95 42.93
CA LEU A 14 23.38 -21.46 43.33
C LEU A 14 24.50 -22.36 42.78
N ALA A 15 24.29 -23.68 42.76
CA ALA A 15 25.23 -24.63 42.14
C ALA A 15 25.40 -24.35 40.63
N ASN A 16 24.30 -24.14 39.91
CA ASN A 16 24.33 -23.82 38.47
C ASN A 16 25.01 -22.47 38.20
N ILE A 17 24.81 -21.46 39.07
CA ILE A 17 25.50 -20.16 38.96
C ILE A 17 27.01 -20.35 39.18
N ALA A 18 27.39 -21.12 40.21
CA ALA A 18 28.80 -21.38 40.51
C ALA A 18 29.50 -22.15 39.38
N GLU A 19 28.84 -23.14 38.78
CA GLU A 19 29.36 -23.90 37.65
C GLU A 19 29.56 -23.02 36.41
N ARG A 20 28.59 -22.16 36.11
CA ARG A 20 28.69 -21.22 34.98
C ARG A 20 29.78 -20.16 35.19
N ASP A 21 29.94 -19.65 36.41
CA ASP A 21 30.99 -18.69 36.75
C ASP A 21 32.37 -19.34 36.72
N ALA A 22 32.50 -20.61 37.12
CA ALA A 22 33.73 -21.38 36.98
C ALA A 22 34.10 -21.60 35.51
N LEU A 23 33.12 -21.95 34.66
CA LEU A 23 33.31 -22.10 33.23
C LEU A 23 33.76 -20.80 32.57
N LEU A 24 33.14 -19.66 32.93
CA LEU A 24 33.51 -18.34 32.42
C LEU A 24 34.91 -17.91 32.86
N LYS A 25 35.31 -18.22 34.11
CA LYS A 25 36.68 -17.99 34.57
C LYS A 25 37.68 -18.85 33.82
N LYS A 26 37.35 -20.11 33.54
CA LYS A 26 38.21 -21.03 32.77
C LYS A 26 38.37 -20.53 31.33
N LEU A 27 37.28 -20.17 30.65
CA LEU A 27 37.30 -19.59 29.31
C LEU A 27 38.08 -18.27 29.25
N SER A 28 37.98 -17.44 30.29
CA SER A 28 38.74 -16.19 30.40
C SER A 28 40.25 -16.43 30.57
N LEU A 29 40.63 -17.41 31.41
CA LEU A 29 42.02 -17.82 31.59
C LEU A 29 42.59 -18.46 30.32
N ASP A 30 41.82 -19.32 29.64
CA ASP A 30 42.20 -19.94 28.38
C ASP A 30 42.39 -18.87 27.29
N ALA A 31 41.47 -17.90 27.18
CA ALA A 31 41.59 -16.78 26.25
C ALA A 31 42.77 -15.83 26.56
N GLN A 32 43.13 -15.66 27.84
CA GLN A 32 44.34 -14.94 28.23
C GLN A 32 45.62 -15.72 27.89
N SER A 33 45.62 -17.04 28.06
CA SER A 33 46.75 -17.90 27.71
C SER A 33 46.96 -18.02 26.19
N ALA A 34 45.87 -17.92 25.41
CA ALA A 34 45.86 -17.94 23.96
C ALA A 34 46.23 -16.59 23.30
N GLY A 35 46.58 -15.57 24.09
CA GLY A 35 47.07 -14.28 23.57
C GLY A 35 46.01 -13.42 22.85
N LEU A 36 44.72 -13.72 23.03
CA LEU A 36 43.59 -13.01 22.39
C LEU A 36 43.32 -11.60 22.94
N PHE A 37 44.07 -11.16 23.96
CA PHE A 37 43.98 -9.82 24.53
C PHE A 37 45.37 -9.16 24.61
N PRO A 38 45.52 -7.89 24.17
CA PRO A 38 46.78 -7.18 24.30
C PRO A 38 47.12 -6.93 25.78
N PRO A 39 48.39 -7.06 26.20
CA PRO A 39 48.78 -6.79 27.59
C PRO A 39 48.57 -5.31 27.93
N LYS A 40 48.01 -5.05 29.12
CA LYS A 40 47.89 -3.68 29.66
C LYS A 40 49.28 -3.10 29.89
N MET A 41 49.62 -2.04 29.16
CA MET A 41 50.82 -1.25 29.41
C MET A 41 50.80 -0.59 30.80
N PRO A 42 51.92 -0.56 31.53
CA PRO A 42 52.04 0.23 32.75
C PRO A 42 52.12 1.73 32.42
N ARG A 43 51.50 2.57 33.26
CA ARG A 43 51.66 4.03 33.22
C ARG A 43 53.08 4.42 33.64
N GLY A 44 53.85 4.94 32.68
CA GLY A 44 55.17 5.53 32.89
C GLY A 44 55.13 7.05 32.88
N VAL A 45 55.92 7.64 33.78
CA VAL A 45 56.03 9.06 34.12
C VAL A 45 56.95 9.79 33.13
N SER A 46 56.76 11.10 33.03
CA SER A 46 57.43 12.09 32.16
C SER A 46 58.97 12.04 32.12
N GLY A 47 59.52 12.19 30.91
CA GLY A 47 60.93 12.49 30.65
C GLY A 47 61.11 13.11 29.25
N ASP A 48 61.86 14.20 29.21
CA ASP A 48 62.06 15.17 28.14
C ASP A 48 62.88 14.63 26.93
N GLN A 49 62.75 15.35 25.79
CA GLN A 49 63.71 15.55 24.69
C GLN A 49 63.40 15.08 23.25
N THR A 50 63.38 16.11 22.39
CA THR A 50 63.87 16.25 21.00
C THR A 50 63.08 15.67 19.81
N LYS A 51 62.65 16.61 18.94
CA LYS A 51 61.95 16.40 17.65
C LYS A 51 62.93 16.13 16.49
N PRO A 52 62.46 15.40 15.46
CA PRO A 52 62.62 15.89 14.09
C PRO A 52 61.29 15.96 13.31
N LYS A 53 61.38 16.53 12.10
CA LYS A 53 60.37 17.29 11.34
C LYS A 53 59.11 16.51 10.89
N LYS A 54 57.96 17.19 10.98
CA LYS A 54 56.62 16.74 10.53
C LYS A 54 56.50 16.77 8.99
N LYS A 55 56.00 15.67 8.40
CA LYS A 55 55.17 15.73 7.17
C LYS A 55 53.71 15.92 7.59
N ALA A 56 52.97 16.75 6.87
CA ALA A 56 51.59 17.10 7.19
C ALA A 56 50.65 15.90 6.96
N ALA A 57 49.92 15.50 8.01
CA ALA A 57 48.81 14.56 7.91
C ALA A 57 47.54 15.30 7.45
N PRO A 58 46.67 14.70 6.63
CA PRO A 58 45.41 15.32 6.22
C PRO A 58 44.51 15.57 7.44
N LYS A 59 43.83 16.72 7.44
CA LYS A 59 42.90 17.13 8.49
C LYS A 59 41.80 16.07 8.67
N LYS A 60 41.75 15.43 9.83
CA LYS A 60 40.56 14.67 10.27
C LYS A 60 39.40 15.66 10.42
N VAL A 61 38.36 15.45 9.62
CA VAL A 61 37.08 16.14 9.77
C VAL A 61 36.53 15.83 11.16
N LYS A 62 36.16 16.88 11.87
CA LYS A 62 35.50 16.84 13.18
C LYS A 62 34.14 16.16 12.96
N LYS A 63 34.01 14.89 13.38
CA LYS A 63 32.70 14.24 13.45
C LYS A 63 31.97 14.89 14.62
N GLU A 64 31.04 15.80 14.33
CA GLU A 64 30.16 16.35 15.35
C GLU A 64 29.35 15.20 15.97
N GLU A 65 29.47 15.11 17.29
CA GLU A 65 28.71 14.22 18.15
C GLU A 65 27.24 14.65 18.16
N VAL A 66 26.42 14.09 17.27
CA VAL A 66 24.97 14.03 17.46
C VAL A 66 24.44 12.67 16.98
N GLU A 67 24.91 11.60 17.61
CA GLU A 67 24.19 10.33 17.63
C GLU A 67 23.88 10.02 19.09
N ALA A 68 22.63 10.26 19.50
CA ALA A 68 22.15 9.77 20.78
C ALA A 68 22.32 8.24 20.80
N PRO A 69 22.85 7.64 21.88
CA PRO A 69 23.09 6.21 21.93
C PRO A 69 21.77 5.45 21.76
N LEU A 70 21.73 4.55 20.77
CA LEU A 70 20.59 3.65 20.53
C LEU A 70 20.18 2.95 21.83
N PRO A 71 18.88 2.92 22.19
CA PRO A 71 18.43 2.41 23.47
C PRO A 71 18.71 0.91 23.60
N ARG A 72 19.68 0.55 24.45
CA ARG A 72 19.91 -0.85 24.85
C ARG A 72 18.80 -1.28 25.81
N ARG A 73 18.07 -2.34 25.45
CA ARG A 73 17.03 -2.96 26.27
C ARG A 73 17.62 -3.49 27.58
N THR A 74 17.49 -2.72 28.66
CA THR A 74 17.86 -3.14 30.02
C THR A 74 16.59 -3.49 30.80
N SER A 75 16.64 -4.60 31.55
CA SER A 75 15.48 -5.07 32.32
C SER A 75 15.02 -4.01 33.34
N SER A 76 13.72 -3.92 33.57
CA SER A 76 13.08 -2.98 34.50
C SER A 76 13.62 -3.09 35.94
N ARG A 77 14.05 -4.29 36.34
CA ARG A 77 14.67 -4.57 37.64
C ARG A 77 16.04 -3.91 37.82
N LEU A 78 16.86 -3.86 36.76
CA LEU A 78 18.18 -3.21 36.77
C LEU A 78 18.09 -1.68 36.81
N ARG A 79 16.92 -1.10 36.45
CA ARG A 79 16.63 0.34 36.53
C ARG A 79 15.95 0.78 37.83
N GLY A 80 15.74 -0.13 38.79
CA GLY A 80 15.14 0.20 40.09
C GLY A 80 13.65 0.55 40.05
N ILE A 81 12.94 0.24 38.95
CA ILE A 81 11.51 0.53 38.80
C ILE A 81 10.72 -0.60 39.46
N LYS A 82 10.05 -0.32 40.59
CA LYS A 82 9.10 -1.25 41.22
C LYS A 82 7.90 -1.47 40.30
N ALA A 83 7.40 -2.71 40.24
CA ALA A 83 6.42 -3.18 39.26
C ALA A 83 5.06 -2.46 39.27
N ASP A 84 4.73 -1.71 40.33
CA ASP A 84 3.44 -1.01 40.51
C ASP A 84 3.62 0.47 40.89
N SER A 85 4.47 1.22 40.18
CA SER A 85 4.56 2.68 40.37
C SER A 85 3.61 3.43 39.45
N GLU A 86 2.65 4.15 40.02
CA GLU A 86 1.70 5.04 39.31
C GLU A 86 2.41 6.03 38.38
N ILE A 87 3.64 6.43 38.73
CA ILE A 87 4.51 7.33 37.94
C ILE A 87 5.00 6.66 36.65
N ALA A 88 5.28 5.35 36.67
CA ALA A 88 5.70 4.62 35.48
C ALA A 88 4.53 4.42 34.50
N LYS A 89 3.31 4.24 35.03
CA LYS A 89 2.08 4.17 34.22
C LYS A 89 1.79 5.51 33.54
N ARG A 90 1.84 6.61 34.31
CA ARG A 90 1.65 7.97 33.77
C ARG A 90 2.70 8.33 32.71
N LYS A 91 3.96 7.97 32.91
CA LYS A 91 5.02 8.20 31.91
C LYS A 91 4.82 7.36 30.65
N ALA A 92 4.36 6.11 30.77
CA ALA A 92 4.03 5.28 29.62
C ALA A 92 2.80 5.82 28.86
N ASP A 93 1.79 6.32 29.57
CA ASP A 93 0.62 6.97 28.98
C ASP A 93 1.01 8.28 28.27
N GLU A 94 1.86 9.12 28.86
CA GLU A 94 2.40 10.34 28.24
C GLU A 94 3.28 10.02 27.02
N GLU A 95 4.14 9.00 27.08
CA GLU A 95 4.93 8.53 25.93
C GLU A 95 4.04 7.96 24.82
N TYR A 96 2.96 7.26 25.17
CA TYR A 96 1.96 6.75 24.22
C TYR A 96 1.14 7.88 23.58
N GLU A 97 0.76 8.90 24.34
CA GLU A 97 0.09 10.09 23.84
C GLU A 97 1.01 10.90 22.92
N LEU A 98 2.28 11.11 23.29
CA LEU A 98 3.28 11.77 22.45
C LEU A 98 3.55 10.98 21.17
N ALA A 99 3.64 9.65 21.24
CA ALA A 99 3.77 8.79 20.07
C ALA A 99 2.53 8.89 19.16
N GLN A 100 1.32 8.88 19.74
CA GLN A 100 0.08 9.10 19.00
C GLN A 100 0.02 10.50 18.38
N GLN A 101 0.46 11.55 19.08
CA GLN A 101 0.49 12.91 18.54
C GLN A 101 1.51 13.03 17.40
N ALA A 102 2.69 12.42 17.53
CA ALA A 102 3.68 12.35 16.46
C ALA A 102 3.18 11.54 15.25
N GLU A 103 2.43 10.46 15.48
CA GLU A 103 1.81 9.68 14.40
C GLU A 103 0.66 10.44 13.73
N ARG A 104 -0.19 11.12 14.51
CA ARG A 104 -1.24 12.01 14.00
C ARG A 104 -0.63 13.13 13.16
N ALA A 105 0.46 13.75 13.63
CA ALA A 105 1.17 14.78 12.88
C ALA A 105 1.71 14.27 11.53
N LYS A 106 2.21 13.03 11.46
CA LYS A 106 2.62 12.38 10.20
C LYS A 106 1.45 12.09 9.26
N ARG A 107 0.24 11.92 9.80
CA ARG A 107 -1.00 11.66 9.05
C ARG A 107 -1.74 12.94 8.64
N VAL A 108 -1.31 14.12 9.11
CA VAL A 108 -1.92 15.39 8.70
C VAL A 108 -1.65 15.62 7.22
N ARG A 109 -2.72 15.85 6.47
CA ARG A 109 -2.69 16.20 5.04
C ARG A 109 -1.78 17.41 4.80
N LYS A 110 -0.94 17.32 3.76
CA LYS A 110 -0.11 18.42 3.28
C LYS A 110 -0.81 19.14 2.13
N SER A 111 -1.19 20.40 2.32
CA SER A 111 -1.99 21.19 1.37
C SER A 111 -1.19 21.86 0.25
N ASP A 112 0.12 22.02 0.41
CA ASP A 112 0.95 22.78 -0.53
C ASP A 112 1.11 22.07 -1.88
N ALA A 113 1.41 22.85 -2.92
CA ALA A 113 1.85 22.32 -4.21
C ALA A 113 3.31 21.88 -4.12
N PHE A 114 3.62 20.68 -4.59
CA PHE A 114 4.96 20.11 -4.50
C PHE A 114 5.54 19.86 -5.90
N SER A 115 6.82 20.15 -6.08
CA SER A 115 7.60 19.72 -7.25
C SER A 115 8.15 18.31 -7.02
N PHE A 116 8.43 17.54 -8.06
CA PHE A 116 8.96 16.16 -7.89
C PHE A 116 10.22 16.09 -7.00
N ASN A 117 11.04 17.14 -6.96
CA ASN A 117 12.23 17.21 -6.11
C ASN A 117 11.91 17.24 -4.60
N ASP A 118 10.72 17.71 -4.20
CA ASP A 118 10.29 17.79 -2.80
C ASP A 118 9.64 16.48 -2.31
N ILE A 119 9.37 15.54 -3.23
CA ILE A 119 8.61 14.30 -2.98
C ILE A 119 9.41 13.04 -3.35
N PHE A 120 10.66 13.21 -3.77
CA PHE A 120 11.55 12.12 -4.14
C PHE A 120 12.01 11.34 -2.89
N VAL A 121 11.74 10.04 -2.85
CA VAL A 121 12.25 9.13 -1.81
C VAL A 121 13.27 8.20 -2.44
N SER A 122 14.54 8.34 -2.08
CA SER A 122 15.59 7.43 -2.52
C SER A 122 15.68 6.18 -1.62
N GLY A 123 15.75 5.02 -2.28
CA GLY A 123 16.39 3.79 -1.78
C GLY A 123 15.98 3.27 -0.40
N GLN A 124 15.03 2.32 -0.35
CA GLN A 124 14.97 1.34 0.73
C GLN A 124 14.61 -0.07 0.20
N LYS A 125 15.61 -0.95 0.16
CA LYS A 125 15.42 -2.40 0.14
C LYS A 125 14.93 -2.82 1.53
N LEU A 126 13.80 -3.54 1.60
CA LEU A 126 13.32 -4.19 2.82
C LEU A 126 13.64 -5.68 2.73
N SER A 127 14.19 -6.24 3.80
CA SER A 127 14.64 -7.63 3.91
C SER A 127 13.49 -8.63 3.87
N ALA A 128 13.70 -9.71 3.10
CA ALA A 128 12.85 -10.87 3.03
C ALA A 128 12.99 -11.71 4.30
N ASP A 129 12.03 -11.58 5.22
CA ASP A 129 11.71 -12.65 6.18
C ASP A 129 10.36 -12.37 6.86
N ALA A 130 9.28 -12.83 6.23
CA ALA A 130 7.98 -13.02 6.87
C ALA A 130 7.01 -13.78 5.94
N LEU A 131 7.23 -15.07 5.67
CA LEU A 131 6.23 -15.86 4.94
C LEU A 131 6.34 -17.39 5.16
N ILE A 132 5.59 -17.98 6.10
CA ILE A 132 5.16 -19.41 6.14
C ILE A 132 3.89 -19.50 7.03
N GLY A 133 2.80 -20.23 6.79
CA GLY A 133 2.39 -21.11 5.70
C GLY A 133 0.95 -21.68 5.92
N VAL A 134 0.43 -22.27 4.82
CA VAL A 134 -0.46 -23.45 4.61
C VAL A 134 -1.91 -23.49 5.13
N ASP A 135 -2.83 -23.30 4.17
CA ASP A 135 -3.86 -24.22 3.61
C ASP A 135 -4.74 -25.08 4.53
N VAL A 136 -6.05 -25.14 4.24
CA VAL A 136 -6.93 -26.33 4.34
C VAL A 136 -8.41 -26.04 3.95
N VAL A 137 -8.91 -26.90 3.05
CA VAL A 137 -10.29 -27.19 2.55
C VAL A 137 -10.87 -26.34 1.40
N THR A 138 -10.48 -26.72 0.18
CA THR A 138 -11.29 -26.60 -1.04
C THR A 138 -12.49 -27.57 -1.03
N LYS A 139 -13.64 -27.11 -1.54
CA LYS A 139 -14.52 -27.97 -2.36
C LYS A 139 -15.10 -27.16 -3.53
N GLY A 140 -14.55 -27.39 -4.73
CA GLY A 140 -15.15 -27.03 -6.01
C GLY A 140 -14.75 -25.69 -6.63
N PHE A 141 -13.68 -25.03 -6.16
CA PHE A 141 -13.25 -23.71 -6.62
C PHE A 141 -11.87 -23.79 -7.29
N ALA A 142 -11.57 -22.82 -8.17
CA ALA A 142 -10.29 -22.69 -8.87
C ALA A 142 -9.10 -23.00 -7.94
N VAL A 143 -8.29 -23.99 -8.27
CA VAL A 143 -7.18 -24.39 -7.42
C VAL A 143 -6.11 -23.30 -7.46
N PRO A 144 -5.59 -22.82 -6.30
CA PRO A 144 -4.50 -21.85 -6.28
C PRO A 144 -3.35 -22.31 -7.16
N ASN A 145 -2.78 -21.39 -7.95
CA ASN A 145 -1.68 -21.62 -8.89
C ASN A 145 -1.97 -22.59 -10.05
N GLN A 146 -3.22 -23.00 -10.27
CA GLN A 146 -3.62 -23.71 -11.49
C GLN A 146 -4.39 -22.78 -12.40
N ARG A 147 -4.15 -22.91 -13.72
CA ARG A 147 -4.96 -22.21 -14.71
C ARG A 147 -6.42 -22.67 -14.57
N THR A 148 -7.33 -21.70 -14.58
CA THR A 148 -8.78 -21.96 -14.50
C THR A 148 -9.35 -22.62 -15.75
N PHE A 149 -8.63 -22.57 -16.87
CA PHE A 149 -8.94 -23.27 -18.11
C PHE A 149 -7.65 -23.60 -18.88
N GLY A 150 -7.67 -24.70 -19.62
CA GLY A 150 -6.55 -25.18 -20.44
C GLY A 150 -6.90 -25.31 -21.92
N GLU A 151 -6.04 -25.99 -22.68
CA GLU A 151 -6.25 -26.19 -24.11
C GLU A 151 -7.53 -26.98 -24.44
N GLU A 152 -7.90 -27.95 -23.59
CA GLU A 152 -9.13 -28.73 -23.78
C GLU A 152 -10.38 -27.87 -23.61
N ASP A 153 -10.37 -26.93 -22.67
CA ASP A 153 -11.44 -25.96 -22.47
C ASP A 153 -11.57 -25.03 -23.69
N ILE A 154 -10.45 -24.60 -24.27
CA ILE A 154 -10.45 -23.80 -25.50
C ILE A 154 -11.03 -24.61 -26.67
N LYS A 155 -10.61 -25.87 -26.82
CA LYS A 155 -11.10 -26.76 -27.88
C LYS A 155 -12.60 -27.01 -27.76
N SER A 156 -13.11 -27.22 -26.54
CA SER A 156 -14.52 -27.49 -26.26
C SER A 156 -15.42 -26.23 -26.25
N THR A 157 -14.84 -25.03 -26.24
CA THR A 157 -15.60 -23.78 -26.33
C THR A 157 -16.24 -23.66 -27.72
N LYS A 158 -17.58 -23.55 -27.76
CA LYS A 158 -18.35 -23.41 -29.01
C LYS A 158 -18.47 -21.96 -29.49
N ASP A 159 -18.60 -21.03 -28.54
CA ASP A 159 -18.70 -19.60 -28.82
C ASP A 159 -17.37 -19.09 -29.40
N SER A 160 -17.43 -18.47 -30.59
CA SER A 160 -16.24 -18.04 -31.32
C SER A 160 -15.44 -16.99 -30.58
N ASP A 161 -16.14 -16.05 -29.95
CA ASP A 161 -15.56 -14.86 -29.36
C ASP A 161 -14.92 -15.22 -28.02
N LEU A 162 -15.62 -16.01 -27.21
CA LEU A 162 -15.08 -16.60 -25.99
C LEU A 162 -13.87 -17.49 -26.27
N LYS A 163 -13.90 -18.27 -27.37
CA LYS A 163 -12.77 -19.11 -27.76
C LYS A 163 -11.54 -18.28 -28.17
N ALA A 164 -11.76 -17.20 -28.93
CA ALA A 164 -10.70 -16.27 -29.29
C ALA A 164 -10.09 -15.62 -28.04
N LEU A 165 -10.92 -15.13 -27.11
CA LEU A 165 -10.49 -14.54 -25.86
C LEU A 165 -9.72 -15.52 -24.97
N ARG A 166 -10.19 -16.77 -24.84
CA ARG A 166 -9.46 -17.81 -24.07
C ARG A 166 -8.09 -18.12 -24.69
N LYS A 167 -7.99 -18.12 -26.02
CA LYS A 167 -6.71 -18.33 -26.72
C LYS A 167 -5.76 -17.17 -26.46
N GLU A 168 -6.24 -15.93 -26.56
CA GLU A 168 -5.47 -14.73 -26.24
C GLU A 168 -4.97 -14.73 -24.79
N MET A 169 -5.87 -14.92 -23.83
CA MET A 169 -5.53 -14.98 -22.40
C MET A 169 -4.56 -16.11 -22.07
N SER A 170 -4.64 -17.24 -22.77
CA SER A 170 -3.70 -18.36 -22.58
C SER A 170 -2.31 -18.09 -23.12
N GLY A 171 -2.21 -17.21 -24.12
CA GLY A 171 -0.95 -16.78 -24.73
C GLY A 171 -0.23 -15.67 -23.99
N LEU A 172 -0.83 -15.10 -22.93
CA LEU A 172 -0.16 -14.11 -22.09
C LEU A 172 1.07 -14.72 -21.41
N GLN A 173 2.19 -14.00 -21.49
CA GLN A 173 3.47 -14.35 -20.89
C GLN A 173 3.87 -13.27 -19.88
N LEU A 174 4.71 -13.64 -18.92
CA LEU A 174 5.31 -12.66 -18.03
C LEU A 174 6.29 -11.79 -18.82
N TRP A 175 6.42 -10.54 -18.41
CA TRP A 175 7.44 -9.65 -18.95
C TRP A 175 8.82 -10.12 -18.49
N GLU A 176 9.62 -10.66 -19.42
CA GLU A 176 10.86 -11.38 -19.11
C GLU A 176 12.07 -10.46 -18.82
N ALA A 177 11.92 -9.16 -19.03
CA ALA A 177 13.01 -8.22 -18.81
C ALA A 177 13.48 -8.23 -17.35
N TRP A 178 12.57 -8.32 -16.37
CA TRP A 178 12.96 -8.49 -14.96
C TRP A 178 12.05 -9.48 -14.26
N GLU A 179 12.61 -10.21 -13.29
CA GLU A 179 11.80 -11.07 -12.42
C GLU A 179 10.80 -10.23 -11.62
N PRO A 180 9.55 -10.69 -11.44
CA PRO A 180 8.52 -9.94 -10.71
C PRO A 180 8.96 -9.47 -9.31
N ASN A 181 9.76 -10.27 -8.60
CA ASN A 181 10.25 -9.92 -7.26
C ASN A 181 11.20 -8.73 -7.23
N ARG A 182 11.82 -8.39 -8.38
CA ARG A 182 12.70 -7.22 -8.53
C ARG A 182 11.93 -5.95 -8.88
N ILE A 183 10.67 -6.09 -9.33
CA ILE A 183 9.81 -4.98 -9.74
C ILE A 183 9.04 -4.46 -8.51
N LYS A 184 9.76 -3.86 -7.55
CA LYS A 184 9.16 -3.29 -6.34
C LYS A 184 8.66 -1.86 -6.59
N LEU A 185 7.51 -1.72 -7.27
CA LEU A 185 6.92 -0.41 -7.65
C LEU A 185 6.78 0.56 -6.47
N THR A 186 6.35 0.06 -5.31
CA THR A 186 6.14 0.85 -4.10
C THR A 186 6.79 0.19 -2.89
N PRO A 187 7.24 0.97 -1.88
CA PRO A 187 7.88 0.43 -0.70
C PRO A 187 6.93 -0.42 0.16
N GLU A 188 5.63 -0.12 0.13
CA GLU A 188 4.59 -0.75 0.93
C GLU A 188 3.54 -1.49 0.07
N ARG A 189 2.61 -2.17 0.75
CA ARG A 189 1.47 -2.87 0.12
C ARG A 189 0.74 -1.95 -0.86
N VAL A 190 0.67 -2.39 -2.12
CA VAL A 190 -0.13 -1.78 -3.17
C VAL A 190 -1.62 -1.88 -2.83
N TYR A 191 -2.32 -0.75 -2.97
CA TYR A 191 -3.76 -0.62 -2.74
C TYR A 191 -4.52 -0.32 -4.02
N SER A 192 -3.91 0.41 -4.95
CA SER A 192 -4.51 0.77 -6.23
C SER A 192 -3.46 0.71 -7.34
N MET A 193 -3.88 0.40 -8.56
CA MET A 193 -3.03 0.40 -9.74
C MET A 193 -3.82 0.89 -10.95
N THR A 194 -3.16 1.51 -11.91
CA THR A 194 -3.75 1.80 -13.22
C THR A 194 -2.70 1.75 -14.32
N PHE A 195 -3.15 1.44 -15.54
CA PHE A 195 -2.35 1.60 -16.75
C PHE A 195 -2.58 2.99 -17.32
N HIS A 196 -1.52 3.56 -17.90
CA HIS A 196 -1.68 4.74 -18.72
C HIS A 196 -2.52 4.42 -19.97
N PRO A 197 -3.43 5.31 -20.41
CA PRO A 197 -4.34 5.02 -21.53
C PRO A 197 -3.66 5.02 -22.91
N SER A 198 -2.44 5.53 -23.03
CA SER A 198 -1.70 5.52 -24.31
C SER A 198 -1.20 4.13 -24.68
N GLU A 199 -1.47 3.73 -25.92
CA GLU A 199 -0.93 2.51 -26.52
C GLU A 199 0.55 2.64 -26.93
N ALA A 200 1.11 3.85 -26.89
CA ALA A 200 2.49 4.09 -27.31
C ALA A 200 3.52 3.45 -26.39
N LYS A 201 3.23 3.38 -25.08
CA LYS A 201 4.12 2.81 -24.06
C LYS A 201 3.32 2.22 -22.90
N PRO A 202 3.69 1.02 -22.39
CA PRO A 202 3.07 0.39 -21.23
C PRO A 202 3.55 1.05 -19.93
N LEU A 203 3.01 2.22 -19.62
CA LEU A 203 3.27 2.90 -18.35
C LEU A 203 2.30 2.41 -17.27
N ILE A 204 2.83 2.05 -16.11
CA ILE A 204 2.07 1.47 -14.98
C ILE A 204 2.24 2.37 -13.76
N PHE A 205 1.12 2.65 -13.09
CA PHE A 205 1.09 3.38 -11.83
C PHE A 205 0.60 2.47 -10.71
N ALA A 206 1.22 2.54 -9.54
CA ALA A 206 0.77 1.84 -8.34
C ALA A 206 0.80 2.75 -7.12
N GLY A 207 -0.27 2.75 -6.34
CA GLY A 207 -0.42 3.51 -5.11
C GLY A 207 -0.40 2.60 -3.90
N ASP A 208 0.32 2.97 -2.85
CA ASP A 208 0.48 2.15 -1.65
C ASP A 208 -0.27 2.66 -0.41
N LYS A 209 -0.21 1.87 0.67
CA LYS A 209 -0.89 2.17 1.94
C LYS A 209 -0.37 3.43 2.66
N MET A 210 0.82 3.92 2.31
CA MET A 210 1.49 5.04 2.97
C MET A 210 1.53 6.30 2.10
N GLY A 211 0.85 6.29 0.96
CA GLY A 211 0.73 7.44 0.08
C GLY A 211 1.81 7.56 -0.98
N HIS A 212 2.62 6.51 -1.19
CA HIS A 212 3.58 6.48 -2.29
C HIS A 212 2.92 6.05 -3.59
N LEU A 213 3.34 6.69 -4.68
CA LEU A 213 2.96 6.44 -6.05
C LEU A 213 4.21 5.97 -6.81
N GLY A 214 4.23 4.69 -7.17
CA GLY A 214 5.22 4.09 -8.06
C GLY A 214 4.83 4.26 -9.51
N ILE A 215 5.80 4.53 -10.37
CA ILE A 215 5.66 4.63 -11.83
C ILE A 215 6.71 3.73 -12.46
N LEU A 216 6.27 2.84 -13.35
CA LEU A 216 7.10 1.93 -14.12
C LEU A 216 6.84 2.13 -15.61
N ASP A 217 7.92 2.29 -16.38
CA ASP A 217 7.88 2.09 -17.83
C ASP A 217 8.18 0.62 -18.14
N ALA A 218 7.17 -0.14 -18.54
CA ALA A 218 7.34 -1.56 -18.87
C ALA A 218 7.84 -1.79 -20.32
N SER A 219 8.32 -0.75 -21.01
CA SER A 219 9.06 -0.86 -22.28
C SER A 219 10.57 -0.81 -22.12
N GLN A 220 11.06 -0.68 -20.88
CA GLN A 220 12.50 -0.70 -20.60
C GLN A 220 13.14 -2.02 -21.03
N GLU A 221 14.33 -1.94 -21.60
CA GLU A 221 15.18 -3.09 -21.89
C GLU A 221 16.25 -3.22 -20.82
N LYS A 222 16.67 -4.46 -20.53
CA LYS A 222 17.82 -4.71 -19.66
C LYS A 222 19.06 -4.06 -20.29
N PRO A 223 19.76 -3.15 -19.59
CA PRO A 223 21.04 -2.66 -20.02
C PRO A 223 21.98 -3.84 -20.32
N ILE A 224 22.53 -3.88 -21.53
CA ILE A 224 23.59 -4.83 -21.85
C ILE A 224 24.79 -4.41 -21.01
N SER A 225 25.19 -5.24 -20.04
CA SER A 225 26.39 -5.01 -19.24
C SER A 225 27.59 -4.94 -20.19
N ALA A 226 28.05 -3.72 -20.44
CA ALA A 226 29.23 -3.50 -21.26
C ALA A 226 30.45 -3.99 -20.47
N ILE A 227 31.01 -5.12 -20.92
CA ILE A 227 32.38 -5.56 -20.70
C ILE A 227 32.65 -6.03 -19.26
N LYS A 228 32.62 -7.36 -19.05
CA LYS A 228 33.55 -7.98 -18.11
C LYS A 228 34.95 -7.65 -18.63
N SER A 229 35.65 -6.72 -18.00
CA SER A 229 37.09 -6.60 -18.20
C SER A 229 37.71 -7.94 -17.82
N GLU A 230 38.48 -8.55 -18.71
CA GLU A 230 39.09 -9.87 -18.54
C GLU A 230 40.19 -9.91 -17.43
N ASP A 231 40.25 -8.90 -16.56
CA ASP A 231 41.35 -8.65 -15.62
C ASP A 231 40.86 -8.43 -14.16
N GLU A 232 39.80 -9.11 -13.71
CA GLU A 232 39.51 -9.18 -12.26
C GLU A 232 39.52 -10.63 -11.78
N ASP A 233 40.57 -10.91 -11.02
CA ASP A 233 40.91 -12.18 -10.40
C ASP A 233 39.73 -12.83 -9.68
N GLU A 234 39.64 -14.16 -9.82
CA GLU A 234 38.75 -15.05 -9.09
C GLU A 234 38.96 -14.93 -7.58
N ASN A 235 38.36 -13.95 -6.92
CA ASN A 235 38.15 -14.01 -5.48
C ASN A 235 36.95 -13.17 -5.02
N ASP A 236 36.08 -13.85 -4.29
CA ASP A 236 34.92 -13.37 -3.51
C ASP A 236 33.58 -13.31 -4.28
N GLY A 237 32.81 -14.39 -4.12
CA GLY A 237 31.43 -14.48 -4.57
C GLY A 237 30.52 -13.52 -3.81
N ASP A 238 29.69 -12.79 -4.55
CA ASP A 238 28.28 -12.54 -4.27
C ASP A 238 27.64 -11.76 -5.43
N GLY A 239 26.76 -12.43 -6.19
CA GLY A 239 25.56 -11.83 -6.78
C GLY A 239 25.67 -11.19 -8.17
N ASP A 240 24.86 -11.69 -9.10
CA ASP A 240 24.50 -11.08 -10.39
C ASP A 240 24.50 -9.53 -10.39
N ASP A 241 25.44 -8.94 -11.13
CA ASP A 241 25.44 -7.52 -11.54
C ASP A 241 24.33 -7.20 -12.58
N ASP A 242 23.18 -7.89 -12.51
CA ASP A 242 22.04 -7.52 -13.32
C ASP A 242 21.44 -6.21 -12.76
N PRO A 243 21.31 -5.13 -13.54
CA PRO A 243 20.71 -3.89 -13.06
C PRO A 243 19.21 -4.05 -12.75
N ASP A 244 18.75 -3.45 -11.66
CA ASP A 244 17.32 -3.36 -11.31
C ASP A 244 16.57 -2.44 -12.31
N PRO A 245 15.26 -2.63 -12.52
CA PRO A 245 14.47 -1.77 -13.41
C PRO A 245 14.43 -0.34 -12.88
N VAL A 246 14.36 0.66 -13.77
CA VAL A 246 14.20 2.06 -13.35
C VAL A 246 12.76 2.27 -12.91
N LEU A 247 12.61 2.70 -11.66
CA LEU A 247 11.34 2.99 -11.01
C LEU A 247 11.34 4.43 -10.51
N VAL A 248 10.22 5.13 -10.71
CA VAL A 248 10.02 6.45 -10.10
C VAL A 248 9.03 6.30 -8.95
N THR A 249 9.40 6.74 -7.76
CA THR A 249 8.51 6.76 -6.60
C THR A 249 8.29 8.20 -6.14
N LEU A 250 7.04 8.61 -6.12
CA LEU A 250 6.56 9.87 -5.59
C LEU A 250 5.76 9.59 -4.31
N LYS A 251 5.54 10.60 -3.47
CA LYS A 251 4.70 10.53 -2.28
C LYS A 251 3.67 11.67 -2.21
N PRO A 252 2.69 11.70 -3.13
CA PRO A 252 1.70 12.78 -3.18
C PRO A 252 0.79 12.83 -1.94
N HIS A 253 0.64 11.70 -1.23
CA HIS A 253 -0.29 11.55 -0.12
C HIS A 253 0.39 11.13 1.18
N THR A 254 -0.30 11.34 2.29
CA THR A 254 0.19 10.97 3.65
C THR A 254 -0.40 9.66 4.16
N ARG A 255 -1.44 9.15 3.49
CA ARG A 255 -2.14 7.90 3.78
C ARG A 255 -2.37 7.14 2.47
N THR A 256 -2.98 5.97 2.58
CA THR A 256 -3.31 5.05 1.49
C THR A 256 -3.83 5.76 0.25
N ILE A 257 -3.18 5.54 -0.90
CA ILE A 257 -3.75 5.89 -2.21
C ILE A 257 -4.83 4.85 -2.53
N SER A 258 -6.09 5.23 -2.35
CA SER A 258 -7.24 4.32 -2.39
C SER A 258 -7.72 4.02 -3.80
N SER A 259 -7.66 5.01 -4.70
CA SER A 259 -7.96 4.84 -6.11
C SER A 259 -7.23 5.89 -6.94
N MET A 260 -7.15 5.65 -8.26
CA MET A 260 -6.55 6.58 -9.20
C MET A 260 -7.20 6.46 -10.58
N THR A 261 -7.19 7.56 -11.33
CA THR A 261 -7.73 7.60 -12.70
C THR A 261 -6.92 8.56 -13.58
N ILE A 262 -6.84 8.23 -14.87
CA ILE A 262 -6.28 9.09 -15.90
C ILE A 262 -7.38 9.27 -16.94
N HIS A 263 -7.75 10.53 -17.21
CA HIS A 263 -8.73 10.79 -18.23
C HIS A 263 -8.08 10.67 -19.64
N PRO A 264 -8.66 9.91 -20.59
CA PRO A 264 -8.05 9.70 -21.91
C PRO A 264 -7.78 10.97 -22.71
N SER A 265 -8.59 12.02 -22.55
CA SER A 265 -8.37 13.32 -23.23
C SER A 265 -7.29 14.19 -22.59
N THR A 266 -6.86 13.88 -21.37
CA THR A 266 -5.76 14.58 -20.67
C THR A 266 -4.80 13.54 -20.07
N PRO A 267 -4.12 12.74 -20.92
CA PRO A 267 -3.35 11.58 -20.48
C PRO A 267 -2.14 11.95 -19.59
N THR A 268 -1.73 13.22 -19.62
CA THR A 268 -0.63 13.76 -18.82
C THR A 268 -1.02 14.00 -17.36
N LYS A 269 -2.30 13.87 -17.00
CA LYS A 269 -2.83 14.16 -15.66
C LYS A 269 -3.34 12.88 -14.99
N LEU A 270 -2.67 12.51 -13.91
CA LEU A 270 -3.09 11.43 -13.03
C LEU A 270 -3.81 12.00 -11.81
N TYR A 271 -5.05 11.58 -11.59
CA TYR A 271 -5.79 11.92 -10.37
C TYR A 271 -5.69 10.77 -9.37
N THR A 272 -5.21 11.06 -8.16
CA THR A 272 -5.09 10.10 -7.06
C THR A 272 -5.96 10.52 -5.89
N THR A 273 -6.63 9.57 -5.26
CA THR A 273 -7.40 9.78 -4.04
C THR A 273 -6.81 9.03 -2.88
N SER A 274 -7.04 9.56 -1.67
CA SER A 274 -6.40 9.02 -0.48
C SER A 274 -7.29 9.03 0.74
N TYR A 275 -6.96 8.14 1.67
CA TYR A 275 -7.51 8.15 3.01
C TYR A 275 -7.08 9.37 3.83
N ASP A 276 -6.21 10.25 3.32
CA ASP A 276 -5.95 11.58 3.89
C ASP A 276 -6.97 12.65 3.50
N SER A 277 -8.10 12.23 2.92
CA SER A 277 -9.24 13.08 2.54
C SER A 277 -8.98 14.00 1.35
N SER A 278 -7.90 13.76 0.59
CA SER A 278 -7.57 14.59 -0.58
C SER A 278 -7.65 13.86 -1.91
N ILE A 279 -7.93 14.63 -2.95
CA ILE A 279 -7.75 14.30 -4.35
C ILE A 279 -6.65 15.20 -4.91
N ARG A 280 -5.60 14.59 -5.47
CA ARG A 280 -4.49 15.32 -6.08
C ARG A 280 -4.39 15.03 -7.57
N GLU A 281 -4.07 16.06 -8.33
CA GLU A 281 -3.68 15.96 -9.74
C GLU A 281 -2.17 15.95 -9.81
N THR A 282 -1.60 14.89 -10.36
CA THR A 282 -0.19 14.76 -10.67
C THR A 282 -0.01 14.95 -12.17
N ASP A 283 0.56 16.08 -12.57
CA ASP A 283 0.88 16.42 -13.95
C ASP A 283 2.26 15.85 -14.28
N LEU A 284 2.28 14.84 -15.16
CA LEU A 284 3.46 14.07 -15.53
C LEU A 284 4.45 14.88 -16.39
N GLU A 285 3.96 15.85 -17.17
CA GLU A 285 4.82 16.71 -17.98
C GLU A 285 5.44 17.83 -17.15
N LYS A 286 4.64 18.46 -16.29
CA LYS A 286 5.11 19.54 -15.43
C LYS A 286 5.82 19.05 -14.18
N THR A 287 5.75 17.76 -13.88
CA THR A 287 6.32 17.16 -12.67
C THR A 287 5.81 17.85 -11.39
N THR A 288 4.51 18.11 -11.33
CA THR A 288 3.85 18.75 -10.18
C THR A 288 2.73 17.90 -9.63
N SER A 289 2.50 17.97 -8.32
CA SER A 289 1.31 17.40 -7.69
C SER A 289 0.55 18.50 -6.95
N VAL A 290 -0.72 18.70 -7.30
CA VAL A 290 -1.55 19.79 -6.77
C VAL A 290 -2.83 19.22 -6.15
N GLU A 291 -3.20 19.71 -4.98
CA GLU A 291 -4.50 19.39 -4.36
C GLU A 291 -5.66 20.02 -5.15
N LYS A 292 -6.53 19.19 -5.71
CA LYS A 292 -7.75 19.67 -6.39
C LYS A 292 -8.92 19.73 -5.44
N TYR A 293 -9.09 18.71 -4.63
CA TYR A 293 -10.13 18.65 -3.62
C TYR A 293 -9.56 18.16 -2.29
N ALA A 294 -10.05 18.77 -1.22
CA ALA A 294 -10.02 18.27 0.13
C ALA A 294 -10.93 19.14 1.01
N PRO A 295 -11.34 18.67 2.20
CA PRO A 295 -12.08 19.46 3.18
C PRO A 295 -11.41 20.79 3.53
N ALA A 296 -12.19 21.74 4.03
CA ALA A 296 -11.67 23.08 4.37
C ALA A 296 -10.68 23.01 5.54
N SER A 297 -11.01 22.25 6.58
CA SER A 297 -10.08 21.97 7.67
C SER A 297 -9.15 20.81 7.33
N THR A 298 -7.88 20.91 7.75
CA THR A 298 -6.93 19.80 7.72
C THR A 298 -7.18 18.77 8.82
N SER A 299 -8.02 19.10 9.81
CA SER A 299 -8.45 18.19 10.88
C SER A 299 -9.67 17.35 10.51
N GLU A 300 -10.38 17.69 9.44
CA GLU A 300 -11.50 16.91 8.95
C GLU A 300 -10.97 15.62 8.31
N ASP A 301 -11.33 14.48 8.90
CA ASP A 301 -10.98 13.15 8.39
C ASP A 301 -12.19 12.59 7.65
N ILE A 302 -12.21 12.79 6.32
CA ILE A 302 -13.21 12.26 5.39
C ILE A 302 -12.47 11.40 4.35
N PRO A 303 -12.03 10.19 4.72
CA PRO A 303 -11.19 9.37 3.85
C PRO A 303 -11.89 9.01 2.54
N ILE A 304 -11.26 9.33 1.41
CA ILE A 304 -11.83 9.08 0.08
C ILE A 304 -11.47 7.66 -0.35
N SER A 305 -12.45 6.89 -0.81
CA SER A 305 -12.33 5.46 -1.14
C SER A 305 -12.29 5.15 -2.63
N GLY A 306 -12.87 6.00 -3.47
CA GLY A 306 -12.89 5.82 -4.92
C GLY A 306 -12.87 7.14 -5.67
N ILE A 307 -12.54 7.08 -6.96
CA ILE A 307 -12.61 8.21 -7.89
C ILE A 307 -13.00 7.72 -9.27
N ASP A 308 -13.76 8.54 -9.99
CA ASP A 308 -14.08 8.33 -11.39
C ASP A 308 -14.33 9.66 -12.10
N MET A 309 -14.28 9.65 -13.43
CA MET A 309 -14.50 10.80 -14.31
C MET A 309 -15.36 10.38 -15.50
N ALA A 310 -16.26 11.26 -15.92
CA ALA A 310 -17.04 11.02 -17.13
C ALA A 310 -16.14 11.12 -18.36
N ALA A 311 -16.24 10.16 -19.29
CA ALA A 311 -15.37 10.11 -20.49
C ALA A 311 -15.47 11.35 -21.39
N GLU A 312 -16.60 12.04 -21.34
CA GLU A 312 -16.91 13.26 -22.09
C GLU A 312 -16.53 14.55 -21.35
N ASP A 313 -16.18 14.47 -20.05
CA ASP A 313 -15.88 15.63 -19.23
C ASP A 313 -14.63 15.42 -18.34
N PRO A 314 -13.44 15.88 -18.80
CA PRO A 314 -12.21 15.80 -18.03
C PRO A 314 -12.15 16.81 -16.86
N HIS A 315 -13.19 17.60 -16.62
CA HIS A 315 -13.17 18.65 -15.60
C HIS A 315 -14.04 18.34 -14.38
N THR A 316 -14.86 17.29 -14.42
CA THR A 316 -15.69 16.89 -13.28
C THR A 316 -15.14 15.63 -12.63
N LEU A 317 -14.81 15.75 -11.34
CA LEU A 317 -14.42 14.64 -10.49
C LEU A 317 -15.63 14.09 -9.75
N TYR A 318 -15.71 12.78 -9.67
CA TYR A 318 -16.65 12.07 -8.80
C TYR A 318 -15.86 11.21 -7.81
N TRP A 319 -16.31 11.13 -6.57
CA TRP A 319 -15.63 10.32 -5.56
C TRP A 319 -16.61 9.71 -4.56
N THR A 320 -16.11 8.76 -3.79
CA THR A 320 -16.84 8.16 -2.65
C THR A 320 -15.97 8.15 -1.41
N THR A 321 -16.56 7.99 -0.23
CA THR A 321 -15.84 8.02 1.05
C THR A 321 -16.03 6.74 1.87
N LEU A 322 -15.18 6.57 2.89
CA LEU A 322 -15.31 5.49 3.87
C LEU A 322 -16.56 5.59 4.75
N ASP A 323 -17.23 6.74 4.76
CA ASP A 323 -18.48 6.94 5.51
C ASP A 323 -19.72 6.92 4.62
N GLY A 324 -19.57 6.56 3.34
CA GLY A 324 -20.69 6.33 2.42
C GLY A 324 -21.22 7.60 1.75
N GLU A 325 -20.43 8.67 1.74
CA GLU A 325 -20.72 9.87 0.95
C GLU A 325 -20.29 9.66 -0.51
N PHE A 326 -21.05 10.23 -1.44
CA PHE A 326 -20.67 10.42 -2.83
C PHE A 326 -20.54 11.91 -3.11
N GLY A 327 -19.46 12.30 -3.78
CA GLY A 327 -19.19 13.69 -4.10
C GLY A 327 -18.99 13.93 -5.58
N ARG A 328 -19.27 15.16 -5.99
CA ARG A 328 -19.06 15.70 -7.33
C ARG A 328 -18.39 17.07 -7.22
N TYR A 329 -17.40 17.33 -8.07
CA TYR A 329 -16.69 18.60 -8.12
C TYR A 329 -16.33 18.97 -9.57
N ASP A 330 -16.88 20.09 -10.05
CA ASP A 330 -16.46 20.71 -11.31
C ASP A 330 -15.25 21.62 -11.06
N MET A 331 -14.09 21.21 -11.57
CA MET A 331 -12.79 21.87 -11.38
C MET A 331 -12.65 23.22 -12.10
N ARG A 332 -13.58 23.57 -13.00
CA ARG A 332 -13.58 24.87 -13.70
C ARG A 332 -14.09 26.00 -12.82
N THR A 333 -14.82 25.65 -11.76
CA THR A 333 -15.42 26.59 -10.81
C THR A 333 -14.74 26.48 -9.45
N LYS A 334 -14.84 27.55 -8.65
CA LYS A 334 -14.29 27.58 -7.29
C LYS A 334 -14.87 26.42 -6.46
N ARG A 335 -13.99 25.77 -5.67
CA ARG A 335 -14.31 24.60 -4.84
C ARG A 335 -15.55 24.80 -3.97
N GLN A 336 -15.68 25.96 -3.31
CA GLN A 336 -16.78 26.24 -2.40
C GLN A 336 -18.16 26.31 -3.09
N GLU A 337 -18.18 26.55 -4.40
CA GLU A 337 -19.41 26.79 -5.17
C GLU A 337 -19.85 25.55 -5.96
N SER A 338 -18.91 24.72 -6.41
CA SER A 338 -19.20 23.58 -7.30
C SER A 338 -19.15 22.19 -6.66
N VAL A 339 -18.68 22.08 -5.41
CA VAL A 339 -18.72 20.81 -4.68
C VAL A 339 -20.16 20.49 -4.26
N SER A 340 -20.62 19.30 -4.63
CA SER A 340 -21.88 18.72 -4.15
C SER A 340 -21.61 17.35 -3.56
N THR A 341 -22.22 17.06 -2.41
CA THR A 341 -22.12 15.75 -1.76
C THR A 341 -23.49 15.20 -1.39
N TRP A 342 -23.57 13.88 -1.31
CA TRP A 342 -24.78 13.13 -1.01
C TRP A 342 -24.44 11.92 -0.12
N GLN A 343 -25.16 11.75 0.99
CA GLN A 343 -25.02 10.60 1.87
C GLN A 343 -25.75 9.39 1.28
N LEU A 344 -25.05 8.51 0.57
CA LEU A 344 -25.67 7.42 -0.18
C LEU A 344 -25.74 6.09 0.59
N SER A 345 -24.91 5.90 1.60
CA SER A 345 -24.88 4.71 2.46
C SER A 345 -24.46 5.09 3.87
N GLU A 346 -24.86 4.33 4.89
CA GLU A 346 -24.40 4.50 6.28
C GLU A 346 -23.04 3.82 6.53
N LYS A 347 -22.51 3.14 5.52
CA LYS A 347 -21.24 2.41 5.57
C LYS A 347 -20.37 2.82 4.40
N LYS A 348 -19.08 2.50 4.50
CA LYS A 348 -18.10 2.65 3.41
C LYS A 348 -18.66 2.22 2.07
N ILE A 349 -18.62 3.13 1.12
CA ILE A 349 -18.70 2.78 -0.30
C ILE A 349 -17.28 2.44 -0.73
N GLY A 350 -17.04 1.15 -0.99
CA GLY A 350 -15.71 0.63 -1.29
C GLY A 350 -15.28 0.90 -2.72
N GLY A 351 -16.25 0.96 -3.63
CA GLY A 351 -16.03 1.16 -5.05
C GLY A 351 -17.31 1.61 -5.74
N PHE A 352 -17.13 2.36 -6.81
CA PHE A 352 -18.21 2.84 -7.65
C PHE A 352 -17.68 3.05 -9.07
N SER A 353 -18.58 3.20 -10.02
CA SER A 353 -18.25 3.61 -11.38
C SER A 353 -19.43 4.35 -12.01
N LEU A 354 -19.11 5.26 -12.93
CA LEU A 354 -20.06 5.93 -13.80
C LEU A 354 -20.37 5.05 -15.00
N TYR A 355 -21.58 5.16 -15.53
CA TYR A 355 -21.90 4.58 -16.82
C TYR A 355 -21.29 5.44 -17.94
N GLN A 356 -20.25 4.93 -18.60
CA GLN A 356 -19.39 5.70 -19.50
C GLN A 356 -20.11 6.50 -20.59
N THR A 357 -21.19 5.96 -21.17
CA THR A 357 -21.94 6.62 -22.25
C THR A 357 -23.09 7.50 -21.73
N HIS A 358 -23.47 7.35 -20.46
CA HIS A 358 -24.54 8.09 -19.81
C HIS A 358 -24.14 8.37 -18.35
N PRO A 359 -23.14 9.24 -18.10
CA PRO A 359 -22.49 9.39 -16.79
C PRO A 359 -23.40 9.99 -15.69
N HIS A 360 -24.64 10.33 -16.03
CA HIS A 360 -25.67 10.61 -15.05
C HIS A 360 -26.16 9.35 -14.32
N TYR A 361 -25.89 8.16 -14.85
CA TYR A 361 -26.05 6.89 -14.14
C TYR A 361 -24.74 6.43 -13.53
N PHE A 362 -24.81 5.93 -12.30
CA PHE A 362 -23.65 5.38 -11.61
C PHE A 362 -24.06 4.33 -10.60
N ALA A 363 -23.16 3.43 -10.25
CA ALA A 363 -23.42 2.38 -9.29
C ALA A 363 -22.39 2.38 -8.18
N THR A 364 -22.87 2.15 -6.96
CA THR A 364 -22.07 2.10 -5.74
C THR A 364 -22.12 0.72 -5.13
N ALA A 365 -20.98 0.23 -4.65
CA ALA A 365 -20.85 -0.97 -3.84
C ALA A 365 -20.45 -0.59 -2.40
N SER A 366 -21.24 -1.06 -1.42
CA SER A 366 -21.03 -0.69 -0.02
C SER A 366 -20.82 -1.88 0.91
N LEU A 367 -20.14 -1.59 2.03
CA LEU A 367 -20.01 -2.51 3.15
C LEU A 367 -21.36 -2.81 3.83
N ASP A 368 -22.40 -2.00 3.58
CA ASP A 368 -23.79 -2.30 3.97
C ASP A 368 -24.39 -3.51 3.22
N ARG A 369 -23.59 -4.16 2.35
CA ARG A 369 -23.94 -5.34 1.55
C ARG A 369 -24.84 -5.03 0.37
N THR A 370 -24.96 -3.77 -0.04
CA THR A 370 -25.76 -3.39 -1.20
C THR A 370 -24.90 -2.98 -2.38
N MET A 371 -25.37 -3.35 -3.57
CA MET A 371 -25.12 -2.60 -4.79
C MET A 371 -26.34 -1.72 -5.06
N ARG A 372 -26.12 -0.44 -5.31
CA ARG A 372 -27.19 0.53 -5.63
C ARG A 372 -26.87 1.22 -6.95
N LEU A 373 -27.90 1.35 -7.79
CA LEU A 373 -27.86 2.09 -9.04
C LEU A 373 -28.55 3.45 -8.85
N TRP A 374 -27.97 4.52 -9.37
CA TRP A 374 -28.39 5.89 -9.07
C TRP A 374 -28.53 6.72 -10.35
N ASP A 375 -29.40 7.73 -10.32
CA ASP A 375 -29.55 8.77 -11.35
C ASP A 375 -29.21 10.14 -10.76
N LEU A 376 -28.09 10.74 -11.19
CA LEU A 376 -27.65 12.07 -10.76
C LEU A 376 -28.69 13.17 -11.05
N ARG A 377 -29.56 12.99 -12.06
CA ARG A 377 -30.62 13.95 -12.40
C ARG A 377 -31.75 13.98 -11.35
N LYS A 378 -31.82 12.96 -10.48
CA LYS A 378 -32.83 12.82 -9.40
C LYS A 378 -32.22 12.66 -8.01
N LEU A 379 -30.91 12.85 -7.87
CA LEU A 379 -30.21 12.65 -6.61
C LEU A 379 -30.46 13.83 -5.65
N SER A 380 -31.41 13.65 -4.72
CA SER A 380 -31.74 14.64 -3.68
C SER A 380 -30.66 14.68 -2.60
N ARG A 381 -30.28 15.88 -2.15
CA ARG A 381 -29.30 16.05 -1.05
C ARG A 381 -29.83 15.59 0.31
N SER A 382 -31.14 15.69 0.57
CA SER A 382 -31.74 15.36 1.87
C SER A 382 -32.19 13.92 1.98
N ASN A 383 -32.58 13.30 0.87
CA ASN A 383 -33.06 11.93 0.83
C ASN A 383 -32.70 11.28 -0.52
N PRO A 384 -31.43 10.85 -0.72
CA PRO A 384 -31.02 10.16 -1.93
C PRO A 384 -31.77 8.82 -2.06
N VAL A 385 -32.44 8.61 -3.18
CA VAL A 385 -33.14 7.35 -3.49
C VAL A 385 -32.49 6.71 -4.71
N PRO A 386 -32.06 5.44 -4.63
CA PRO A 386 -31.51 4.73 -5.78
C PRO A 386 -32.63 4.36 -6.77
N ILE A 387 -32.26 4.21 -8.04
CA ILE A 387 -33.12 3.61 -9.09
C ILE A 387 -33.51 2.19 -8.68
N GLY A 388 -32.56 1.45 -8.11
CA GLY A 388 -32.76 0.10 -7.60
C GLY A 388 -31.58 -0.32 -6.75
N ALA A 389 -31.81 -1.32 -5.90
CA ALA A 389 -30.79 -1.89 -5.03
C ALA A 389 -30.83 -3.42 -5.08
N HIS A 390 -29.65 -4.03 -5.01
CA HIS A 390 -29.50 -5.47 -4.83
C HIS A 390 -28.70 -5.75 -3.56
N GLN A 391 -29.24 -6.58 -2.68
CA GLN A 391 -28.57 -6.99 -1.45
C GLN A 391 -27.78 -8.28 -1.65
N SER A 392 -26.49 -8.22 -1.34
CA SER A 392 -25.58 -9.37 -1.32
C SER A 392 -25.53 -10.01 0.06
N ARG A 393 -25.06 -11.26 0.15
CA ARG A 393 -24.95 -11.99 1.43
C ARG A 393 -23.92 -11.34 2.36
N LEU A 394 -22.80 -10.87 1.80
CA LEU A 394 -21.73 -10.14 2.47
C LEU A 394 -21.45 -8.84 1.73
N SER A 395 -20.53 -8.02 2.28
CA SER A 395 -20.20 -6.71 1.76
C SER A 395 -19.83 -6.74 0.27
N VAL A 396 -20.15 -5.67 -0.46
CA VAL A 396 -19.80 -5.52 -1.87
C VAL A 396 -18.58 -4.62 -1.94
N SER A 397 -17.49 -5.08 -2.57
CA SER A 397 -16.22 -4.36 -2.60
C SER A 397 -16.15 -3.31 -3.71
N HIS A 398 -16.72 -3.61 -4.87
CA HIS A 398 -16.69 -2.72 -6.04
C HIS A 398 -17.87 -2.99 -6.97
N ALA A 399 -18.31 -1.97 -7.70
CA ALA A 399 -19.29 -2.05 -8.79
C ALA A 399 -18.71 -1.36 -10.02
N ALA A 400 -18.45 -2.13 -11.09
CA ALA A 400 -17.79 -1.67 -12.31
C ALA A 400 -18.76 -1.70 -13.50
N PHE A 401 -19.05 -0.55 -14.06
CA PHE A 401 -19.80 -0.39 -15.30
C PHE A 401 -18.91 -0.67 -16.52
N ASN A 402 -19.50 -1.30 -17.53
CA ASN A 402 -18.96 -1.28 -18.89
C ASN A 402 -19.71 -0.28 -19.79
N ALA A 403 -19.21 -0.07 -21.00
CA ALA A 403 -19.80 0.85 -21.97
C ALA A 403 -21.18 0.40 -22.51
N ALA A 404 -21.52 -0.89 -22.35
CA ALA A 404 -22.81 -1.44 -22.78
C ALA A 404 -23.94 -1.18 -21.77
N GLY A 405 -23.62 -0.87 -20.51
CA GLY A 405 -24.60 -0.70 -19.43
C GLY A 405 -24.78 -1.94 -18.57
N GLN A 406 -23.79 -2.83 -18.57
CA GLN A 406 -23.69 -3.94 -17.62
C GLN A 406 -22.83 -3.51 -16.42
N ILE A 407 -23.10 -4.11 -15.26
CA ILE A 407 -22.35 -3.89 -14.02
C ILE A 407 -21.80 -5.21 -13.55
N ALA A 408 -20.50 -5.26 -13.28
CA ALA A 408 -19.87 -6.35 -12.54
C ALA A 408 -19.63 -5.91 -11.10
N THR A 409 -20.12 -6.68 -10.12
CA THR A 409 -19.79 -6.48 -8.71
C THR A 409 -18.90 -7.57 -8.19
N SER A 410 -17.87 -7.20 -7.42
CA SER A 410 -17.12 -8.12 -6.56
C SER A 410 -17.66 -8.05 -5.14
N SER A 411 -17.81 -9.20 -4.47
CA SER A 411 -18.35 -9.25 -3.11
C SER A 411 -17.58 -10.24 -2.25
N TYR A 412 -17.55 -9.96 -0.94
CA TYR A 412 -16.97 -10.84 0.06
C TYR A 412 -17.74 -12.15 0.25
N ASP A 413 -18.86 -12.32 -0.46
CA ASP A 413 -19.63 -13.56 -0.46
C ASP A 413 -19.10 -14.61 -1.44
N ASP A 414 -17.86 -14.45 -1.90
CA ASP A 414 -17.16 -15.31 -2.86
C ASP A 414 -17.83 -15.33 -4.24
N THR A 415 -18.51 -14.24 -4.62
CA THR A 415 -19.15 -14.13 -5.93
C THR A 415 -18.85 -12.83 -6.66
N LEU A 416 -18.66 -12.96 -7.97
CA LEU A 416 -18.87 -11.90 -8.94
C LEU A 416 -20.31 -11.98 -9.43
N LYS A 417 -21.03 -10.85 -9.45
CA LYS A 417 -22.39 -10.77 -9.98
C LYS A 417 -22.41 -9.82 -11.17
N ILE A 418 -23.03 -10.22 -12.27
CA ILE A 418 -23.23 -9.41 -13.46
C ILE A 418 -24.68 -9.00 -13.54
N TYR A 419 -24.92 -7.70 -13.69
CA TYR A 419 -26.23 -7.09 -13.88
C TYR A 419 -26.27 -6.48 -15.28
N ASP A 420 -27.26 -6.83 -16.08
CA ASP A 420 -27.43 -6.36 -17.45
C ASP A 420 -28.59 -5.38 -17.52
N PHE A 421 -28.27 -4.09 -17.39
CA PHE A 421 -29.25 -3.03 -17.58
C PHE A 421 -29.34 -2.57 -19.04
N SER A 422 -28.43 -3.04 -19.91
CA SER A 422 -28.47 -2.78 -21.35
C SER A 422 -29.72 -3.40 -21.97
N THR A 423 -30.00 -4.66 -21.64
CA THR A 423 -31.20 -5.39 -22.07
C THR A 423 -32.49 -4.81 -21.48
N LYS A 424 -32.39 -4.08 -20.37
CA LYS A 424 -33.48 -3.35 -19.72
C LYS A 424 -33.65 -1.92 -20.24
N GLY A 425 -32.85 -1.53 -21.23
CA GLY A 425 -32.98 -0.24 -21.92
C GLY A 425 -32.49 0.95 -21.11
N ILE A 426 -31.45 0.78 -20.27
CA ILE A 426 -30.89 1.87 -19.44
C ILE A 426 -30.58 3.16 -20.22
N ALA A 427 -30.19 3.05 -21.49
CA ALA A 427 -29.95 4.21 -22.37
C ALA A 427 -31.20 5.05 -22.67
N ALA A 428 -32.40 4.46 -22.58
CA ALA A 428 -33.67 5.11 -22.88
C ALA A 428 -34.45 5.55 -21.62
N TRP A 429 -33.92 5.30 -20.42
CA TRP A 429 -34.61 5.62 -19.19
C TRP A 429 -34.72 7.14 -18.98
N THR A 430 -35.91 7.56 -18.58
CA THR A 430 -36.18 8.96 -18.24
C THR A 430 -35.87 9.23 -16.76
N PRO A 431 -35.62 10.50 -16.38
CA PRO A 431 -35.37 10.85 -14.99
C PRO A 431 -36.53 10.40 -14.07
N GLY A 432 -36.21 9.57 -13.07
CA GLY A 432 -37.20 9.02 -12.12
C GLY A 432 -37.68 7.62 -12.46
N HIS A 433 -37.06 6.96 -13.45
CA HIS A 433 -37.17 5.51 -13.61
C HIS A 433 -36.80 4.79 -12.31
N ASN A 434 -37.54 3.75 -11.95
CA ASN A 434 -37.28 2.90 -10.79
C ASN A 434 -37.37 1.44 -11.23
N LEU A 435 -36.56 0.61 -10.58
CA LEU A 435 -36.51 -0.83 -10.76
C LEU A 435 -37.02 -1.52 -9.50
N ASP A 436 -37.74 -2.61 -9.69
CA ASP A 436 -38.09 -3.51 -8.59
C ASP A 436 -36.94 -4.49 -8.26
N GLU A 437 -37.12 -5.27 -7.19
CA GLU A 437 -36.13 -6.27 -6.74
C GLU A 437 -35.85 -7.35 -7.81
N THR A 438 -36.85 -7.72 -8.61
CA THR A 438 -36.69 -8.74 -9.65
C THR A 438 -35.82 -8.22 -10.78
N GLN A 439 -35.99 -6.95 -11.16
CA GLN A 439 -35.16 -6.28 -12.15
C GLN A 439 -33.75 -5.96 -11.64
N MET A 440 -33.52 -5.97 -10.33
CA MET A 440 -32.20 -5.85 -9.71
C MET A 440 -31.49 -7.19 -9.50
N THR A 441 -32.11 -8.31 -9.87
CA THR A 441 -31.48 -9.64 -9.77
C THR A 441 -30.35 -9.77 -10.80
N PRO A 442 -29.17 -10.30 -10.41
CA PRO A 442 -28.07 -10.51 -11.35
C PRO A 442 -28.37 -11.62 -12.36
N GLU A 443 -28.07 -11.39 -13.64
CA GLU A 443 -28.23 -12.36 -14.73
C GLU A 443 -27.17 -13.47 -14.65
N THR A 444 -25.99 -13.16 -14.12
CA THR A 444 -24.91 -14.14 -13.96
C THR A 444 -24.25 -14.00 -12.60
N VAL A 445 -24.05 -15.14 -11.94
CA VAL A 445 -23.31 -15.22 -10.69
C VAL A 445 -22.16 -16.20 -10.87
N VAL A 446 -20.94 -15.68 -10.81
CA VAL A 446 -19.71 -16.46 -10.92
C VAL A 446 -19.08 -16.54 -9.55
N ARG A 447 -18.71 -17.74 -9.10
CA ARG A 447 -17.97 -17.87 -7.84
C ARG A 447 -16.48 -17.57 -8.03
N HIS A 448 -15.87 -16.94 -7.04
CA HIS A 448 -14.43 -16.73 -6.97
C HIS A 448 -13.89 -17.19 -5.62
N ASN A 449 -12.58 -17.40 -5.52
CA ASN A 449 -11.88 -17.75 -4.28
C ASN A 449 -10.78 -16.73 -3.94
N CYS A 450 -10.92 -15.49 -4.38
CA CYS A 450 -10.04 -14.37 -4.07
C CYS A 450 -10.09 -14.00 -2.57
N GLN A 451 -9.68 -14.92 -1.69
CA GLN A 451 -9.53 -14.71 -0.24
C GLN A 451 -8.12 -14.18 0.05
N THR A 452 -7.75 -13.09 -0.63
CA THR A 452 -6.41 -12.48 -0.54
C THR A 452 -6.33 -11.55 0.67
N GLY A 453 -6.38 -12.11 1.86
CA GLY A 453 -6.18 -11.36 3.11
C GLY A 453 -6.51 -12.17 4.35
N ARG A 454 -5.66 -12.08 5.38
CA ARG A 454 -6.07 -12.43 6.75
C ARG A 454 -7.01 -11.33 7.24
N TRP A 455 -8.19 -11.71 7.69
CA TRP A 455 -9.04 -10.87 8.52
C TRP A 455 -8.58 -10.94 9.97
#